data_AF-A0A9J6FRF7-F1
#
_entry.id   AF-A0A9J6FRF7-F1
#
_cell.length_a   1.000
_cell.length_b   1.000
_cell.length_c   1.000
_cell.angle_alpha   90.00
_cell.angle_beta   90.00
_cell.angle_gamma   90.00
#
_symmetry.space_group_name_H-M   'P 1'
#
loop_
_entity.id
_entity.type
_entity.pdbx_description
1 polymer ?
#
loop_
_entity_poly.entity_id
_entity_poly.type
_entity_poly.pdbx_seq_one_letter_code
_entity_poly.pdbx_strand_id
1 'polypeptide(L)'
;MARKKAGRHQLIVSGDFNAAHPLCGYAYANSRGNYLHKYIDDKAWVILNELNIPTRTGTSTCRDTTPDLFLSNKQVTCVWRNKQEALGGDHFIIELSFQALSLVRTVGRASLTDWVGFRTIRSHHGIQRTFQIRWRKTSIARG
;
A
#
# COMPACT_ATOMS: atom_id res chain seq x y z
N MET A 1 -8.57 -7.43 -5.93
CA MET A 1 -7.74 -7.32 -7.16
C MET A 1 -6.31 -7.83 -6.98
N ALA A 2 -5.57 -7.40 -5.94
CA ALA A 2 -4.15 -7.78 -5.76
C ALA A 2 -3.90 -9.30 -5.70
N ARG A 3 -4.66 -10.03 -4.86
CA ARG A 3 -4.55 -11.50 -4.76
C ARG A 3 -4.84 -12.22 -6.08
N LYS A 4 -5.85 -11.76 -6.83
CA LYS A 4 -6.17 -12.31 -8.16
C LYS A 4 -5.03 -12.08 -9.15
N LYS A 5 -4.38 -10.90 -9.10
CA LYS A 5 -3.24 -10.54 -9.93
C LYS A 5 -1.99 -11.35 -9.59
N ALA A 6 -1.73 -11.59 -8.30
CA ALA A 6 -0.63 -12.45 -7.86
C ALA A 6 -0.85 -13.93 -8.24
N GLY A 7 -2.09 -14.40 -8.25
CA GLY A 7 -2.43 -15.77 -8.61
C GLY A 7 -1.78 -16.75 -7.63
N ARG A 8 -0.82 -17.55 -8.14
CA ARG A 8 -0.04 -18.51 -7.34
C ARG A 8 1.24 -17.92 -6.76
N HIS A 9 1.62 -16.70 -7.12
CA HIS A 9 2.85 -16.08 -6.63
C HIS A 9 2.71 -15.61 -5.17
N GLN A 10 3.85 -15.40 -4.53
CA GLN A 10 3.92 -14.73 -3.25
C GLN A 10 3.44 -13.28 -3.43
N LEU A 11 2.56 -12.84 -2.53
CA LEU A 11 2.04 -11.49 -2.45
C LEU A 11 2.34 -10.95 -1.06
N ILE A 12 3.03 -9.83 -1.03
CA ILE A 12 3.25 -9.04 0.18
C ILE A 12 2.41 -7.77 0.04
N VAL A 13 1.65 -7.45 1.08
CA VAL A 13 0.87 -6.22 1.19
C VAL A 13 1.39 -5.48 2.41
N SER A 14 1.74 -4.22 2.22
CA SER A 14 2.29 -3.38 3.27
C SER A 14 1.68 -1.99 3.21
N GLY A 15 1.50 -1.37 4.36
CA GLY A 15 1.12 0.03 4.46
C GLY A 15 0.35 0.32 5.74
N ASP A 16 -0.14 1.54 5.82
CA ASP A 16 -1.00 2.00 6.89
C ASP A 16 -2.45 1.57 6.63
N PHE A 17 -3.00 0.73 7.51
CA PHE A 17 -4.38 0.25 7.43
C PHE A 17 -5.36 1.15 8.19
N ASN A 18 -4.88 1.91 9.19
CA ASN A 18 -5.71 2.68 10.12
C ASN A 18 -6.94 1.90 10.65
N ALA A 19 -6.75 0.61 10.88
CA ALA A 19 -7.79 -0.35 11.24
C ALA A 19 -7.67 -0.70 12.72
N ALA A 20 -8.21 0.16 13.59
CA ALA A 20 -8.09 0.03 15.04
C ALA A 20 -8.58 -1.34 15.54
N HIS A 21 -7.70 -2.06 16.23
CA HIS A 21 -7.97 -3.34 16.87
C HIS A 21 -7.03 -3.52 18.09
N PRO A 22 -7.45 -4.19 19.18
CA PRO A 22 -6.62 -4.41 20.35
C PRO A 22 -5.26 -5.07 20.09
N LEU A 23 -5.20 -5.98 19.12
CA LEU A 23 -3.94 -6.60 18.69
C LEU A 23 -2.93 -5.58 18.12
N CYS A 24 -3.39 -4.43 17.63
CA CYS A 24 -2.55 -3.35 17.14
C CYS A 24 -2.31 -2.25 18.19
N GLY A 25 -2.54 -2.53 19.48
CA GLY A 25 -2.32 -1.60 20.59
C GLY A 25 -3.47 -0.61 20.88
N TYR A 26 -4.57 -0.68 20.12
CA TYR A 26 -5.73 0.19 20.37
C TYR A 26 -6.54 -0.28 21.57
N ALA A 27 -7.19 0.64 22.29
CA ALA A 27 -8.10 0.29 23.38
C ALA A 27 -9.44 -0.30 22.90
N TYR A 28 -9.75 -0.17 21.60
CA TYR A 28 -11.00 -0.57 21.00
C TYR A 28 -10.78 -1.17 19.60
N ALA A 29 -11.80 -1.87 19.09
CA ALA A 29 -11.85 -2.31 17.71
C ALA A 29 -12.90 -1.51 16.93
N ASN A 30 -12.53 -0.99 15.75
CA ASN A 30 -13.49 -0.40 14.82
C ASN A 30 -13.94 -1.44 13.76
N SER A 31 -14.92 -1.10 12.94
CA SER A 31 -15.44 -2.00 11.89
C SER A 31 -14.36 -2.45 10.90
N ARG A 32 -13.41 -1.57 10.56
CA ARG A 32 -12.28 -1.88 9.69
C ARG A 32 -11.31 -2.85 10.35
N GLY A 33 -11.00 -2.67 11.64
CA GLY A 33 -10.13 -3.55 12.42
C GLY A 33 -10.72 -4.93 12.60
N ASN A 34 -12.01 -5.02 12.96
CA ASN A 34 -12.72 -6.31 13.06
C ASN A 34 -12.76 -7.04 11.70
N TYR A 35 -13.06 -6.32 10.63
CA TYR A 35 -13.05 -6.89 9.29
C TYR A 35 -11.65 -7.36 8.88
N LEU A 36 -10.62 -6.55 9.12
CA LEU A 36 -9.25 -6.88 8.76
C LEU A 36 -8.75 -8.09 9.55
N HIS A 37 -8.98 -8.11 10.85
CA HIS A 37 -8.64 -9.24 11.72
C HIS A 37 -9.31 -10.53 11.23
N LYS A 38 -10.63 -10.49 11.01
CA LYS A 38 -11.38 -11.63 10.46
C LYS A 38 -10.86 -12.03 9.09
N TYR A 39 -10.54 -11.08 8.22
CA TYR A 39 -10.04 -11.36 6.88
C TYR A 39 -8.66 -12.03 6.90
N ILE A 40 -7.76 -11.58 7.78
CA ILE A 40 -6.45 -12.18 7.97
C ILE A 40 -6.62 -13.64 8.41
N ASP A 41 -7.48 -13.87 9.39
CA ASP A 41 -7.78 -15.21 9.93
C ASP A 41 -8.44 -16.13 8.89
N ASP A 42 -9.59 -15.72 8.33
CA ASP A 42 -10.38 -16.49 7.36
C ASP A 42 -9.58 -16.85 6.09
N LYS A 43 -8.58 -16.04 5.74
CA LYS A 43 -7.78 -16.21 4.52
C LYS A 43 -6.35 -16.66 4.79
N ALA A 44 -6.03 -16.97 6.06
CA ALA A 44 -4.72 -17.43 6.52
C ALA A 44 -3.57 -16.53 6.02
N TRP A 45 -3.75 -15.21 6.13
CA TRP A 45 -2.64 -14.29 5.88
C TRP A 45 -1.67 -14.32 7.05
N VAL A 46 -0.38 -14.24 6.73
CA VAL A 46 0.70 -14.19 7.71
C VAL A 46 1.01 -12.73 8.01
N ILE A 47 0.95 -12.34 9.27
CA ILE A 47 1.44 -11.04 9.75
C ILE A 47 2.97 -11.14 9.86
N LEU A 48 3.67 -10.21 9.23
CA LEU A 48 5.13 -10.18 9.12
C LEU A 48 5.79 -9.26 10.15
N ASN A 49 5.03 -8.37 10.78
CA ASN A 49 5.53 -7.47 11.80
C ASN A 49 5.19 -7.93 13.23
N GLU A 50 6.03 -7.55 14.18
CA GLU A 50 5.81 -7.81 15.60
C GLU A 50 4.79 -6.80 16.15
N LEU A 51 3.55 -7.25 16.38
CA LEU A 51 2.43 -6.37 16.73
C LEU A 51 2.61 -5.65 18.08
N ASN A 52 3.41 -6.21 18.98
CA ASN A 52 3.77 -5.65 20.27
C ASN A 52 4.80 -4.50 20.17
N ILE A 53 5.41 -4.29 19.00
CA ILE A 53 6.33 -3.17 18.77
C ILE A 53 5.58 -2.11 17.94
N PRO A 54 5.25 -0.95 18.53
CA PRO A 54 4.40 0.04 17.89
C PRO A 54 5.06 0.63 16.65
N THR A 55 4.31 0.78 15.56
CA THR A 55 4.76 1.44 14.33
C THR A 55 4.42 2.91 14.30
N ARG A 56 3.55 3.37 15.21
CA ARG A 56 3.17 4.76 15.40
C ARG A 56 3.23 5.15 16.87
N THR A 57 3.96 6.22 17.16
CA THR A 57 4.05 6.82 18.49
C THR A 57 2.73 7.50 18.84
N GLY A 58 2.32 7.31 20.08
CA GLY A 58 1.19 7.99 20.69
C GLY A 58 1.44 9.47 20.93
N THR A 59 0.41 10.14 21.42
CA THR A 59 0.50 11.49 21.98
C THR A 59 0.10 11.44 23.46
N SER A 60 0.01 12.57 24.15
CA SER A 60 -0.48 12.61 25.53
C SER A 60 -1.90 12.05 25.70
N THR A 61 -2.69 11.95 24.63
CA THR A 61 -4.08 11.49 24.64
C THR A 61 -4.28 10.12 23.96
N CYS A 62 -3.28 9.65 23.22
CA CYS A 62 -3.35 8.42 22.44
C CYS A 62 -2.15 7.53 22.75
N ARG A 63 -2.36 6.24 22.95
CA ARG A 63 -1.27 5.28 23.18
C ARG A 63 -0.47 5.02 21.91
N ASP A 64 0.69 4.40 22.07
CA ASP A 64 1.44 3.81 20.97
C ASP A 64 0.62 2.70 20.29
N THR A 65 0.71 2.62 18.96
CA THR A 65 -0.15 1.72 18.15
C THR A 65 0.61 1.17 16.95
N THR A 66 0.03 0.14 16.32
CA THR A 66 0.57 -0.56 15.15
C THR A 66 -0.41 -0.52 13.97
N PRO A 67 -0.71 0.67 13.40
CA PRO A 67 -1.58 0.79 12.23
C PRO A 67 -0.94 0.29 10.94
N ASP A 68 0.41 0.29 10.88
CA ASP A 68 1.16 -0.22 9.74
C ASP A 68 1.28 -1.74 9.86
N LEU A 69 0.72 -2.44 8.88
CA LEU A 69 0.75 -3.89 8.84
C LEU A 69 1.44 -4.37 7.58
N PHE A 70 2.11 -5.50 7.75
CA PHE A 70 2.85 -6.16 6.70
C PHE A 70 2.34 -7.59 6.63
N LEU A 71 1.67 -7.93 5.53
CA LEU A 71 0.93 -9.17 5.38
C LEU A 71 1.49 -9.96 4.20
N SER A 72 1.57 -11.27 4.34
CA SER A 72 1.83 -12.17 3.22
C SER A 72 0.73 -13.20 3.04
N ASN A 73 0.43 -13.54 1.79
CA ASN A 73 -0.51 -14.62 1.46
C ASN A 73 0.08 -16.03 1.64
N LYS A 74 1.37 -16.12 1.98
CA LYS A 74 2.12 -17.37 2.18
C LYS A 74 3.13 -17.17 3.31
N GLN A 75 3.65 -18.26 3.86
CA GLN A 75 4.78 -18.15 4.77
C GLN A 75 6.03 -17.69 4.03
N VAL A 76 6.75 -16.74 4.62
CA VAL A 76 7.95 -16.13 4.04
C VAL A 76 9.02 -16.03 5.12
N THR A 77 10.27 -16.23 4.74
CA THR A 77 11.39 -15.89 5.63
C THR A 77 11.74 -14.43 5.41
N CYS A 78 11.47 -13.60 6.40
CA CYS A 78 11.83 -12.19 6.39
C CYS A 78 12.34 -11.77 7.75
N VAL A 79 13.19 -10.74 7.74
CA VAL A 79 13.57 -10.00 8.95
C VAL A 79 12.78 -8.70 8.95
N TRP A 80 11.96 -8.51 9.98
CA TRP A 80 11.25 -7.27 10.23
C TRP A 80 12.01 -6.46 11.28
N ARG A 81 12.17 -5.15 11.06
CA ARG A 81 12.80 -4.24 12.02
C ARG A 81 12.08 -2.90 12.02
N ASN A 82 11.70 -2.46 13.20
CA ASN A 82 11.33 -1.07 13.43
C ASN A 82 12.61 -0.25 13.70
N LYS A 83 12.87 0.79 12.90
CA LYS A 83 14.06 1.64 13.07
C LYS A 83 13.91 2.63 14.21
N GLN A 84 12.70 2.81 14.75
CA GLN A 84 12.36 3.80 15.77
C GLN A 84 12.72 5.24 15.37
N GLU A 85 12.82 5.48 14.06
CA GLU A 85 13.07 6.79 13.47
C GLU A 85 11.79 7.28 12.79
N ALA A 86 11.22 8.40 13.25
CA ALA A 86 9.97 8.93 12.71
C ALA A 86 10.13 10.11 11.74
N LEU A 87 11.35 10.63 11.59
CA LEU A 87 11.71 11.77 10.72
C LEU A 87 10.75 12.97 10.80
N GLY A 88 10.24 13.29 12.00
CA GLY A 88 9.33 14.42 12.24
C GLY A 88 7.84 14.10 12.10
N GLY A 89 7.46 12.85 11.80
CA GLY A 89 6.09 12.35 11.90
C GLY A 89 5.83 11.57 13.20
N ASP A 90 4.66 10.93 13.29
CA ASP A 90 4.32 10.02 14.38
C ASP A 90 4.48 8.52 14.00
N HIS A 91 4.77 8.21 12.73
CA HIS A 91 5.07 6.84 12.27
C HIS A 91 6.58 6.58 12.21
N PHE A 92 7.00 5.39 12.63
CA PHE A 92 8.38 4.93 12.53
C PHE A 92 8.68 4.32 11.17
N ILE A 93 9.92 4.48 10.71
CA ILE A 93 10.45 3.77 9.54
C ILE A 93 10.55 2.28 9.85
N ILE A 94 9.98 1.47 8.97
CA ILE A 94 10.00 0.02 9.05
C ILE A 94 10.84 -0.56 7.92
N GLU A 95 11.74 -1.48 8.27
CA GLU A 95 12.54 -2.27 7.34
C GLU A 95 12.02 -3.70 7.30
N LEU A 96 11.79 -4.20 6.08
CA LEU A 96 11.53 -5.61 5.81
C LEU A 96 12.58 -6.13 4.83
N SER A 97 13.37 -7.09 5.31
CA SER A 97 14.41 -7.74 4.52
C SER A 97 13.98 -9.15 4.16
N PHE A 98 13.99 -9.47 2.86
CA PHE A 98 13.69 -10.80 2.34
C PHE A 98 14.92 -11.40 1.69
N GLN A 99 15.12 -12.72 1.85
CA GLN A 99 16.05 -13.44 1.00
C GLN A 99 15.37 -13.69 -0.35
N ALA A 100 15.74 -12.89 -1.35
CA ALA A 100 15.32 -13.14 -2.72
C ALA A 100 16.32 -14.08 -3.41
N LEU A 101 15.81 -15.06 -4.16
CA LEU A 101 16.59 -15.67 -5.24
C LEU A 101 16.87 -14.55 -6.24
N SER A 102 18.13 -14.39 -6.65
CA SER A 102 18.61 -13.34 -7.54
C SER A 102 17.61 -13.07 -8.67
N LEU A 103 16.86 -11.97 -8.56
CA LEU A 103 15.99 -11.53 -9.62
C LEU A 103 16.89 -11.01 -10.74
N VAL A 104 16.99 -11.76 -11.83
CA VAL A 104 17.49 -11.22 -13.09
C VAL A 104 16.51 -10.12 -13.47
N ARG A 105 16.89 -8.85 -13.23
CA ARG A 105 16.11 -7.71 -13.71
C ARG A 105 16.15 -7.75 -15.23
N THR A 106 15.05 -8.16 -15.85
CA THR A 106 14.81 -7.83 -17.25
C THR A 106 14.61 -6.33 -17.31
N VAL A 107 15.64 -5.58 -17.66
CA VAL A 107 15.53 -4.13 -17.89
C VAL A 107 14.53 -3.95 -19.03
N GLY A 108 13.34 -3.46 -18.70
CA GLY A 108 12.35 -3.10 -19.70
C GLY A 108 12.90 -2.00 -20.60
N ARG A 109 12.44 -1.95 -21.85
CA ARG A 109 12.84 -0.89 -22.78
C ARG A 109 12.29 0.44 -22.27
N ALA A 110 13.14 1.30 -21.74
CA ALA A 110 12.74 2.65 -21.37
C ALA A 110 12.40 3.43 -22.65
N SER A 111 11.17 3.95 -22.74
CA SER A 111 10.83 4.92 -23.78
C SER A 111 11.28 6.30 -23.32
N LEU A 112 12.26 6.88 -24.02
CA LEU A 112 12.62 8.27 -23.84
C LEU A 112 11.53 9.12 -24.51
N THR A 113 10.77 9.88 -23.73
CA THR A 113 9.81 10.85 -24.29
C THR A 113 10.58 11.93 -25.03
N ASP A 114 10.30 12.11 -26.32
CA ASP A 114 10.83 13.23 -27.09
C ASP A 114 10.14 14.54 -26.69
N TRP A 115 10.75 15.22 -25.72
CA TRP A 115 10.30 16.52 -25.25
C TRP A 115 10.47 17.65 -26.26
N VAL A 116 11.32 17.47 -27.28
CA VAL A 116 11.51 18.47 -28.34
C VAL A 116 10.34 18.38 -29.31
N GLY A 117 10.03 17.17 -29.81
CA GLY A 117 8.85 16.92 -30.63
C GLY A 117 7.56 17.35 -29.94
N PHE A 118 7.40 17.05 -28.63
CA PHE A 118 6.26 17.50 -27.85
C PHE A 118 6.12 19.03 -27.80
N ARG A 119 7.23 19.76 -27.68
CA ARG A 119 7.22 21.24 -27.63
C ARG A 119 6.93 21.85 -28.99
N THR A 120 7.45 21.28 -30.07
CA THR A 120 7.18 21.73 -31.44
C THR A 120 5.69 21.60 -31.80
N ILE A 121 5.05 20.49 -31.44
CA ILE A 121 3.61 20.28 -31.68
C ILE A 121 2.76 21.36 -30.98
N ARG A 122 3.16 21.78 -29.77
CA ARG A 122 2.46 22.84 -29.02
C ARG A 122 2.66 24.23 -29.61
N SER A 123 3.85 24.52 -30.13
CA SER A 123 4.13 25.81 -30.79
C SER A 123 3.33 26.00 -32.08
N HIS A 124 2.99 24.92 -32.80
CA HIS A 124 2.21 24.98 -34.04
C HIS A 124 0.67 24.96 -33.84
N HIS A 125 0.16 24.69 -32.64
CA HIS A 125 -1.29 24.65 -32.33
C HIS A 125 -1.79 25.89 -31.57
N GLY A 126 -1.18 27.05 -31.83
CA GLY A 126 -1.76 28.32 -31.42
C GLY A 126 -3.12 28.54 -32.08
N ILE A 127 -4.18 28.49 -31.26
CA ILE A 127 -5.52 29.08 -31.40
C ILE A 127 -6.70 28.06 -31.45
N GLN A 128 -7.38 28.03 -30.29
CA GLN A 128 -8.77 27.66 -30.00
C GLN A 128 -9.32 26.27 -30.37
N ARG A 129 -9.66 25.51 -29.32
CA ARG A 129 -11.01 24.93 -29.13
C ARG A 129 -11.23 24.61 -27.65
N THR A 130 -12.20 25.30 -27.05
CA THR A 130 -12.75 24.96 -25.73
C THR A 130 -13.40 23.58 -25.83
N PHE A 131 -12.84 22.58 -25.15
CA PHE A 131 -13.51 21.30 -24.99
C PHE A 131 -14.41 21.37 -23.74
N GLN A 132 -15.72 21.47 -23.94
CA GLN A 132 -16.68 21.17 -22.87
C GLN A 132 -16.59 19.68 -22.53
N ILE A 133 -16.19 19.37 -21.31
CA ILE A 133 -16.23 18.01 -20.77
C ILE A 133 -17.67 17.74 -20.34
N ARG A 134 -18.38 16.90 -21.12
CA ARG A 134 -19.71 16.40 -20.76
C ARG A 134 -19.58 15.01 -20.13
N TRP A 135 -19.78 14.92 -18.81
CA TRP A 135 -19.83 13.64 -18.10
C TRP A 135 -21.11 12.88 -18.49
N ARG A 136 -20.98 11.71 -19.12
CA ARG A 136 -22.08 10.74 -19.24
C ARG A 136 -21.98 9.73 -18.09
N LYS A 137 -22.98 9.71 -17.22
CA LYS A 137 -23.23 8.57 -16.31
C LYS A 137 -23.80 7.43 -17.15
N THR A 138 -23.10 6.31 -17.23
CA THR A 138 -23.66 5.04 -17.70
C THR A 138 -24.30 4.32 -16.52
N SER A 139 -25.63 4.32 -16.47
CA SER A 139 -26.42 3.40 -15.66
C SER A 139 -26.36 2.01 -16.29
N ILE A 140 -25.87 1.03 -15.53
CA ILE A 140 -25.92 -0.39 -15.91
C ILE A 140 -27.34 -0.90 -15.64
N ALA A 141 -28.07 -1.26 -16.70
CA ALA A 141 -29.31 -2.02 -16.59
C ALA A 141 -28.98 -3.50 -16.37
N ARG A 142 -29.67 -4.10 -15.39
CA ARG A 142 -29.60 -5.53 -15.06
C ARG A 142 -30.36 -6.32 -16.12
N GLY A 143 -29.78 -7.44 -16.54
CA GLY A 143 -30.47 -8.59 -17.12
C GLY A 143 -30.26 -9.77 -16.19
#